data_AF-A0A8X7VM80-F1
#
_entry.id   AF-A0A8X7VM80-F1
#
_cell.length_a   1.000
_cell.length_b   1.000
_cell.length_c   1.000
_cell.angle_alpha   90.00
_cell.angle_beta   90.00
_cell.angle_gamma   90.00
#
_symmetry.space_group_name_H-M   'P 1'
#
loop_
_entity.id
_entity.type
_entity.pdbx_description
1 polymer ?
#
loop_
_entity_poly.entity_id
_entity_poly.type
_entity_poly.pdbx_seq_one_letter_code
_entity_poly.pdbx_strand_id
1 'polypeptide(L)'
;MPDWLPDDSKLQCYEMKESEVEQAKGWLQLYAELAWYTKKQTDPYMFEYGKPFELLKIVVQTKDVVDSMENLKLDDAVFYITFRTRCGVACKGVIRRTRDGRPEHLSLEAKCFV
;
A
#
# COMPACT_ATOMS: atom_id res chain seq x y z
N MET A 1 0.35 -3.29 13.25
CA MET A 1 -0.19 -2.63 12.04
C MET A 1 -1.19 -1.55 12.43
N PRO A 2 -1.05 -0.30 11.96
CA PRO A 2 -2.13 0.70 12.05
C PRO A 2 -3.43 0.19 11.37
N ASP A 3 -4.55 0.76 11.79
CA ASP A 3 -5.80 0.63 11.04
C ASP A 3 -5.78 1.54 9.81
N TRP A 4 -6.93 1.82 9.19
CA TRP A 4 -7.01 2.76 8.09
C TRP A 4 -6.60 4.18 8.52
N LEU A 5 -6.25 5.03 7.54
CA LEU A 5 -5.90 6.44 7.72
C LEU A 5 -6.81 7.12 8.77
N PRO A 6 -6.26 7.64 9.88
CA PRO A 6 -7.03 8.42 10.84
C PRO A 6 -7.41 9.77 10.23
N ASP A 7 -8.68 10.18 10.34
CA ASP A 7 -9.16 11.47 9.83
C ASP A 7 -8.41 12.68 10.44
N ASP A 8 -7.89 12.54 11.67
CA ASP A 8 -7.33 13.64 12.47
C ASP A 8 -5.83 13.52 12.80
N SER A 9 -5.10 12.59 12.18
CA SER A 9 -3.70 12.40 12.58
C SER A 9 -2.80 13.51 12.03
N LYS A 10 -2.14 14.24 12.93
CA LYS A 10 -0.95 15.12 12.74
C LYS A 10 0.25 14.43 12.06
N LEU A 11 0.04 13.27 11.43
CA LEU A 11 1.05 12.46 10.77
C LEU A 11 1.18 12.97 9.33
N GLN A 12 2.42 13.10 8.88
CA GLN A 12 2.71 13.65 7.56
C GLN A 12 2.44 12.58 6.51
N CYS A 13 1.36 12.79 5.78
CA CYS A 13 0.90 11.94 4.71
C CYS A 13 1.14 12.62 3.36
N TYR A 14 1.79 11.90 2.46
CA TYR A 14 1.99 12.31 1.07
C TYR A 14 1.06 11.50 0.17
N GLU A 15 0.21 12.18 -0.59
CA GLU A 15 -0.62 11.55 -1.62
C GLU A 15 0.16 11.51 -2.94
N MET A 16 0.34 10.31 -3.49
CA MET A 16 1.10 10.12 -4.73
C MET A 16 0.31 10.66 -5.93
N LYS A 17 1.00 11.34 -6.84
CA LYS A 17 0.44 11.80 -8.11
C LYS A 17 0.26 10.63 -9.07
N GLU A 18 -0.67 10.75 -10.02
CA GLU A 18 -0.93 9.70 -11.01
C GLU A 18 0.32 9.28 -11.80
N SER A 19 1.18 10.23 -12.19
CA SER A 19 2.45 9.95 -12.86
C SER A 19 3.43 9.14 -12.00
N GLU A 20 3.46 9.40 -10.70
CA GLU A 20 4.30 8.68 -9.73
C GLU A 20 3.77 7.26 -9.51
N VAL A 21 2.44 7.12 -9.44
CA VAL A 21 1.78 5.80 -9.35
C VAL A 21 2.07 4.96 -10.59
N GLU A 22 2.02 5.54 -11.79
CA GLU A 22 2.31 4.80 -13.03
C GLU A 22 3.79 4.37 -13.09
N GLN A 23 4.73 5.23 -12.68
CA GLN A 23 6.15 4.86 -12.57
C GLN A 23 6.40 3.74 -11.54
N ALA A 24 5.66 3.76 -10.44
CA ALA A 24 5.76 2.80 -9.33
C ALA A 24 4.87 1.56 -9.47
N LYS A 25 4.07 1.48 -10.55
CA LYS A 25 2.95 0.56 -10.69
C LYS A 25 3.30 -0.90 -10.41
N GLY A 26 4.46 -1.35 -10.87
CA GLY A 26 4.89 -2.75 -10.72
C GLY A 26 4.92 -3.20 -9.25
N TRP A 27 5.55 -2.44 -8.36
CA TRP A 27 5.63 -2.81 -6.95
C TRP A 27 4.40 -2.36 -6.14
N LEU A 28 3.68 -1.31 -6.58
CA LEU A 28 2.39 -0.95 -5.96
C LEU A 28 1.32 -2.02 -6.18
N GLN A 29 1.31 -2.68 -7.35
CA GLN A 29 0.47 -3.86 -7.60
C GLN A 29 0.81 -5.00 -6.65
N LEU A 30 2.11 -5.29 -6.45
CA LEU A 30 2.55 -6.29 -5.48
C LEU A 30 2.06 -5.98 -4.06
N TYR A 31 2.04 -4.70 -3.67
CA TYR A 31 1.52 -4.27 -2.37
C TYR A 31 0.00 -4.44 -2.26
N ALA A 32 -0.76 -4.12 -3.31
CA ALA A 32 -2.19 -4.39 -3.36
C ALA A 32 -2.49 -5.91 -3.29
N GLU A 33 -1.73 -6.73 -4.01
CA GLU A 33 -1.80 -8.20 -3.95
C GLU A 33 -1.50 -8.74 -2.56
N LEU A 34 -0.45 -8.26 -1.92
CA LEU A 34 -0.10 -8.69 -0.57
C LEU A 34 -1.22 -8.34 0.42
N ALA A 35 -1.81 -7.15 0.31
CA ALA A 35 -2.97 -6.78 1.12
C ALA A 35 -4.16 -7.72 0.84
N TRP A 36 -4.53 -7.92 -0.42
CA TRP A 36 -5.66 -8.79 -0.80
C TRP A 36 -5.48 -10.24 -0.33
N TYR A 37 -4.24 -10.75 -0.40
CA TYR A 37 -3.88 -12.07 0.10
C TYR A 37 -4.25 -12.25 1.56
N THR A 38 -4.00 -11.24 2.42
CA THR A 38 -4.38 -11.32 3.85
C THR A 38 -5.89 -11.51 4.08
N LYS A 39 -6.73 -11.11 3.12
CA LYS A 39 -8.19 -11.29 3.17
C LYS A 39 -8.66 -12.57 2.52
N LYS A 40 -7.98 -13.04 1.47
CA LYS A 40 -8.37 -14.19 0.64
C LYS A 40 -7.47 -15.41 0.76
N GLN A 41 -6.62 -15.46 1.79
CA GLN A 41 -5.72 -16.59 2.02
C GLN A 41 -6.42 -17.97 2.05
N THR A 42 -7.68 -18.02 2.50
CA THR A 42 -8.50 -19.26 2.54
C THR A 42 -9.29 -19.52 1.27
N ASP A 43 -9.24 -18.61 0.30
CA ASP A 43 -9.97 -18.68 -0.97
C ASP A 43 -9.05 -18.27 -2.14
N PRO A 44 -8.14 -19.18 -2.57
CA PRO A 44 -7.20 -18.91 -3.65
C PRO A 44 -7.87 -18.58 -4.99
N TYR A 45 -9.06 -19.12 -5.21
CA TYR A 45 -9.84 -18.82 -6.41
C TYR A 45 -10.24 -17.34 -6.44
N MET A 46 -10.83 -16.82 -5.35
CA MET A 46 -11.19 -15.40 -5.27
C MET A 46 -9.97 -14.48 -5.19
N PHE A 47 -8.84 -14.98 -4.67
CA PHE A 47 -7.58 -14.26 -4.75
C PHE A 47 -7.19 -13.98 -6.21
N GLU A 48 -7.13 -15.03 -7.04
CA GLU A 48 -6.76 -14.93 -8.46
C GLU A 48 -7.83 -14.22 -9.29
N TYR A 49 -9.10 -14.55 -9.10
CA TYR A 49 -10.22 -13.98 -9.85
C TYR A 49 -10.39 -12.47 -9.61
N GLY A 50 -9.98 -11.98 -8.44
CA GLY A 50 -10.00 -10.56 -8.09
C GLY A 50 -9.03 -9.69 -8.90
N LYS A 51 -8.02 -10.29 -9.56
CA LYS A 51 -7.00 -9.60 -10.34
C LYS A 51 -7.45 -9.36 -11.80
N PRO A 52 -6.87 -8.37 -12.51
CA PRO A 52 -5.91 -7.37 -12.02
C PRO A 52 -6.60 -6.30 -11.15
N PHE A 53 -5.82 -5.59 -10.33
CA PHE A 53 -6.34 -4.48 -9.52
C PHE A 53 -6.20 -3.15 -10.22
N GLU A 54 -7.25 -2.34 -10.13
CA GLU A 54 -7.23 -0.93 -10.48
C GLU A 54 -6.75 -0.14 -9.26
N LEU A 55 -5.56 0.47 -9.33
CA LEU A 55 -5.04 1.31 -8.27
C LEU A 55 -5.75 2.67 -8.32
N LEU A 56 -6.40 3.08 -7.23
CA LEU A 56 -7.24 4.28 -7.20
C LEU A 56 -6.57 5.46 -6.47
N LYS A 57 -6.08 5.23 -5.25
CA LYS A 57 -5.46 6.25 -4.41
C LYS A 57 -4.37 5.64 -3.57
N ILE A 58 -3.21 6.28 -3.52
CA ILE A 58 -2.08 5.84 -2.70
C ILE A 58 -1.62 7.01 -1.84
N VAL A 59 -1.66 6.78 -0.52
CA VAL A 59 -1.14 7.71 0.47
C VAL A 59 0.02 7.03 1.19
N VAL A 60 1.15 7.72 1.28
CA VAL A 60 2.34 7.27 1.98
C VAL A 60 2.51 8.07 3.24
N GLN A 61 2.72 7.40 4.36
CA GLN A 61 3.05 8.00 5.62
C GLN A 61 4.50 7.69 5.96
N THR A 62 5.28 8.74 6.21
CA THR A 62 6.69 8.68 6.62
C THR A 62 6.91 9.44 7.92
N LYS A 63 8.11 9.28 8.50
CA LYS A 63 8.54 10.05 9.69
C LYS A 63 8.96 11.49 9.34
N ASP A 64 9.46 11.71 8.12
CA ASP A 64 9.96 12.99 7.63
C ASP A 64 8.89 13.72 6.78
N VAL A 65 8.92 15.06 6.78
CA VAL A 65 8.09 15.91 5.89
C VAL A 65 8.69 15.81 4.50
N VAL A 66 7.87 15.47 3.51
CA VAL A 66 8.35 15.34 2.15
C VAL A 66 7.33 15.89 1.15
N ASP A 67 7.81 16.74 0.23
CA ASP A 67 6.98 17.39 -0.79
C ASP A 67 6.92 16.64 -2.14
N SER A 68 7.72 15.57 -2.29
CA SER A 68 7.80 14.77 -3.53
C SER A 68 8.17 13.31 -3.26
N MET A 69 7.76 12.41 -4.16
CA MET A 69 8.07 10.98 -4.03
C MET A 69 9.58 10.68 -3.99
N GLU A 70 10.39 11.42 -4.75
CA GLU A 70 11.85 11.22 -4.84
C GLU A 70 12.57 11.42 -3.50
N ASN A 71 12.00 12.26 -2.64
CA ASN A 71 12.54 12.56 -1.33
C ASN A 71 11.99 11.63 -0.24
N LEU A 72 11.07 10.71 -0.58
CA LEU A 72 10.51 9.78 0.40
C LEU A 72 11.55 8.74 0.81
N LYS A 73 11.93 8.75 2.08
CA LYS A 73 12.64 7.63 2.70
C LYS A 73 11.66 6.48 2.91
N LEU A 74 11.58 5.59 1.92
CA LEU A 74 10.70 4.42 1.96
C LEU A 74 11.17 3.32 2.92
N ASP A 75 12.28 3.49 3.62
CA ASP A 75 12.83 2.47 4.51
C ASP A 75 11.92 2.20 5.72
N ASP A 76 11.23 3.23 6.21
CA ASP A 76 10.23 3.16 7.28
C ASP A 76 8.98 3.94 6.84
N ALA A 77 8.07 3.27 6.14
CA ALA A 77 6.88 3.89 5.58
C ALA A 77 5.64 3.02 5.73
N VAL A 78 4.47 3.66 5.81
CA VAL A 78 3.18 2.99 5.73
C VAL A 78 2.45 3.46 4.48
N PHE A 79 2.06 2.53 3.63
CA PHE A 79 1.29 2.77 2.42
C PHE A 79 -0.17 2.43 2.67
N TYR A 80 -1.04 3.37 2.35
CA TYR A 80 -2.48 3.21 2.33
C TYR A 80 -2.94 3.22 0.88
N ILE A 81 -3.34 2.05 0.40
CA ILE A 81 -3.64 1.80 -1.01
C ILE A 81 -5.13 1.53 -1.12
N THR A 82 -5.84 2.41 -1.82
CA THR A 82 -7.21 2.14 -2.27
C THR A 82 -7.12 1.51 -3.66
N PHE A 83 -7.72 0.34 -3.83
CA PHE A 83 -7.72 -0.37 -5.11
C PHE A 83 -9.08 -1.03 -5.35
N ARG A 84 -9.41 -1.27 -6.62
CA ARG A 84 -10.62 -1.97 -7.01
C ARG A 84 -10.27 -3.31 -7.64
N THR A 85 -10.98 -4.35 -7.23
CA THR A 85 -10.87 -5.69 -7.82
C THR A 85 -11.58 -5.77 -9.16
N ARG A 86 -11.27 -6.79 -9.95
CA ARG A 86 -12.01 -7.13 -11.18
C ARG A 86 -13.52 -7.26 -10.96
N CYS A 87 -13.95 -7.66 -9.77
CA CYS A 87 -15.36 -7.79 -9.40
C CYS A 87 -16.04 -6.45 -9.06
N GLY A 88 -15.32 -5.33 -9.16
CA GLY A 88 -15.82 -4.00 -8.81
C GLY A 88 -15.74 -3.66 -7.33
N VAL A 89 -15.23 -4.57 -6.48
CA VAL A 89 -15.12 -4.35 -5.03
C VAL A 89 -13.97 -3.40 -4.74
N ALA A 90 -14.27 -2.25 -4.14
CA ALA A 90 -13.27 -1.32 -3.61
C ALA A 90 -12.69 -1.86 -2.30
N CYS A 91 -11.37 -1.88 -2.21
CA CYS A 91 -10.63 -2.40 -1.07
C CYS A 91 -9.62 -1.34 -0.60
N LYS A 92 -9.28 -1.43 0.67
CA LYS A 92 -8.31 -0.58 1.36
C LYS A 92 -7.21 -1.46 1.91
N GLY A 93 -6.04 -1.41 1.29
CA GLY A 93 -4.83 -2.11 1.72
C GLY A 93 -3.93 -1.20 2.55
N VAL A 94 -3.38 -1.72 3.66
CA VAL A 94 -2.36 -1.04 4.44
C VAL A 94 -1.11 -1.90 4.46
N ILE A 95 -0.01 -1.36 3.94
CA ILE A 95 1.30 -2.02 3.92
C ILE A 95 2.26 -1.22 4.78
N ARG A 96 2.82 -1.83 5.82
CA ARG A 96 3.97 -1.27 6.55
C ARG A 96 5.24 -1.87 5.98
N ARG A 97 6.14 -0.99 5.56
CA ARG A 97 7.49 -1.29 5.10
C ARG A 97 8.48 -0.82 6.14
N THR A 98 9.37 -1.72 6.55
CA THR A 98 10.44 -1.43 7.53
C THR A 98 11.74 -2.10 7.10
N ARG A 99 12.88 -1.45 7.35
CA ARG A 99 14.22 -2.06 7.33
C ARG A 99 14.78 -2.15 8.75
N ASP A 100 15.45 -3.23 9.08
CA ASP A 100 16.05 -3.47 10.40
C ASP A 100 17.52 -3.00 10.50
N GLY A 101 17.98 -2.21 9.52
CA GLY A 101 19.36 -1.73 9.43
C GLY A 101 20.33 -2.75 8.82
N ARG A 102 19.89 -3.99 8.55
CA ARG A 102 20.69 -4.95 7.77
C ARG A 102 20.50 -4.66 6.27
N PRO A 103 21.59 -4.57 5.49
CA PRO A 103 21.49 -4.40 4.05
C PRO A 103 20.58 -5.47 3.44
N GLU A 104 19.78 -5.07 2.45
CA GLU A 104 18.89 -5.96 1.66
C GLU A 104 17.72 -6.59 2.43
N HIS A 105 17.71 -6.53 3.76
CA HIS A 105 16.59 -7.04 4.53
C HIS A 105 15.42 -6.03 4.50
N LEU A 106 14.25 -6.52 4.08
CA LEU A 106 13.01 -5.76 3.99
C LEU A 106 11.89 -6.55 4.64
N SER A 107 11.21 -5.96 5.61
CA SER A 107 10.00 -6.52 6.21
C SER A 107 8.78 -5.78 5.68
N LEU A 108 7.77 -6.55 5.27
CA LEU A 108 6.47 -6.07 4.84
C LEU A 108 5.39 -6.69 5.71
N GLU A 109 4.56 -5.85 6.31
CA GLU A 109 3.34 -6.26 6.97
C GLU A 109 2.15 -5.71 6.22
N ALA A 110 1.09 -6.51 6.09
CA ALA A 110 -0.06 -6.17 5.28
C ALA A 110 -1.37 -6.39 6.04
N LYS A 111 -2.38 -5.58 5.73
CA LYS A 111 -3.76 -5.76 6.18
C LYS A 111 -4.69 -5.23 5.09
N CYS A 112 -5.82 -5.90 4.86
CA CYS A 112 -6.84 -5.45 3.91
C CYS A 112 -8.20 -5.28 4.58
N PHE A 113 -8.85 -4.17 4.25
CA PHE A 113 -10.21 -3.81 4.62
C PHE A 113 -11.07 -3.77 3.35
N VAL A 114 -12.31 -4.22 3.44
CA VAL A 114 -13.33 -4.18 2.39
C VAL A 114 -14.47 -3.33 2.88
#